data_AF-A0A965WWE1-F1
#
_entry.id   AF-A0A965WWE1-F1
#
_cell.length_a   1.000
_cell.length_b   1.000
_cell.length_c   1.000
_cell.angle_alpha   90.00
_cell.angle_beta   90.00
_cell.angle_gamma   90.00
#
_symmetry.space_group_name_H-M   'P 1'
#
loop_
_entity.id
_entity.type
_entity.pdbx_description
1 polymer ?
#
loop_
_entity_poly.entity_id
_entity_poly.type
_entity_poly.pdbx_seq_one_letter_code
_entity_poly.pdbx_strand_id
1 'polypeptide(L)'
;PYTVLDTVRGKGQLAGLYMLWAPKSDGWWGEGELKFYLDGDTEFPTICGTGTEDYFGGAYDYVNQQTRQYQTYSTPYSGLHQIVRPDGLYRSQLRFGMYRWHITDPIRFDSDLRITCQALGWQGKGEDARYRLLQDDISSVAFWYQTLPSQPLEPLPSLDELPII
;
A
#
# COMPACT_ATOMS: atom_id res chain seq x y z
N PRO A 1 -1.44 -12.21 -0.85
CA PRO A 1 -1.61 -10.75 -0.62
C PRO A 1 -0.41 -10.26 0.21
N TYR A 2 -0.03 -9.00 0.07
CA TYR A 2 1.00 -8.39 0.88
C TYR A 2 0.43 -8.03 2.26
N THR A 3 1.15 -8.38 3.34
CA THR A 3 0.77 -8.01 4.71
C THR A 3 1.32 -6.62 5.01
N VAL A 4 0.42 -5.64 5.18
CA VAL A 4 0.78 -4.27 5.54
C VAL A 4 0.98 -4.14 7.04
N LEU A 5 0.07 -4.75 7.80
CA LEU A 5 0.14 -4.87 9.25
C LEU A 5 -0.38 -6.26 9.60
N ASP A 6 0.50 -7.09 10.18
CA ASP A 6 0.04 -8.36 10.75
C ASP A 6 -0.81 -8.11 12.00
N THR A 7 -1.55 -9.12 12.42
CA THR A 7 -2.59 -9.01 13.45
C THR A 7 -2.03 -8.42 14.74
N VAL A 8 -2.40 -7.18 15.03
CA VAL A 8 -2.17 -6.57 16.35
C VAL A 8 -3.41 -6.78 17.21
N ARG A 9 -3.21 -7.08 18.49
CA ARG A 9 -4.29 -7.31 19.45
C ARG A 9 -4.36 -6.21 20.51
N GLY A 10 -5.58 -5.84 20.86
CA GLY A 10 -5.91 -4.79 21.81
C GLY A 10 -6.92 -3.81 21.23
N LYS A 11 -7.29 -2.81 22.03
CA LYS A 11 -8.16 -1.71 21.61
C LYS A 11 -7.32 -0.54 21.13
N GLY A 12 -7.63 0.02 19.97
CA GLY A 12 -6.78 1.02 19.36
C GLY A 12 -7.38 1.75 18.16
N GLN A 13 -6.51 2.50 17.49
CA GLN A 13 -6.83 3.18 16.24
C GLN A 13 -5.60 3.30 15.34
N LEU A 14 -5.81 3.05 14.04
CA LEU A 14 -4.82 3.32 13.00
C LEU A 14 -4.71 4.83 12.78
N ALA A 15 -3.48 5.34 12.78
CA ALA A 15 -3.16 6.75 12.55
C ALA A 15 -2.70 7.02 11.11
N GLY A 16 -2.20 6.01 10.39
CA GLY A 16 -1.88 6.13 8.97
C GLY A 16 -0.93 5.05 8.46
N LEU A 17 -0.69 5.10 7.16
CA LEU A 17 0.17 4.18 6.43
C LEU A 17 1.13 4.96 5.53
N TYR A 18 2.37 4.48 5.45
CA TYR A 18 3.32 4.80 4.39
C TYR A 18 3.58 3.54 3.57
N MET A 19 3.63 3.64 2.25
CA MET A 19 3.87 2.51 1.36
C MET A 19 4.85 2.88 0.25
N LEU A 20 5.77 1.97 -0.01
CA LEU A 20 6.67 1.97 -1.15
C LEU A 20 6.27 0.83 -2.09
N TRP A 21 6.26 1.12 -3.39
CA TRP A 21 5.89 0.15 -4.41
C TRP A 21 6.86 0.22 -5.58
N ALA A 22 7.44 -0.92 -5.95
CA ALA A 22 8.27 -1.08 -7.14
C ALA A 22 7.62 -2.12 -8.07
N PRO A 23 6.90 -1.70 -9.11
CA PRO A 23 6.27 -2.64 -10.03
C PRO A 23 7.32 -3.40 -10.86
N LYS A 24 7.08 -4.70 -11.08
CA LYS A 24 7.94 -5.57 -11.89
C LYS A 24 7.32 -6.01 -13.21
N SER A 25 6.07 -5.62 -13.48
CA SER A 25 5.35 -5.97 -14.70
C SER A 25 4.99 -4.75 -15.54
N ASP A 26 4.89 -4.96 -16.84
CA ASP A 26 4.33 -3.98 -17.77
C ASP A 26 2.82 -3.89 -17.56
N GLY A 27 2.33 -2.72 -17.13
CA GLY A 27 0.91 -2.47 -16.93
C GLY A 27 0.62 -1.55 -15.76
N TRP A 28 -0.66 -1.26 -15.55
CA TRP A 28 -1.12 -0.56 -14.34
C TRP A 28 -1.03 -1.52 -13.15
N TRP A 29 -0.41 -1.10 -12.05
CA TRP A 29 -0.07 -1.96 -10.92
C TRP A 29 -0.96 -1.77 -9.69
N GLY A 30 -1.80 -0.72 -9.69
CA GLY A 30 -2.50 -0.26 -8.49
C GLY A 30 -3.96 -0.71 -8.36
N GLU A 31 -4.42 -1.70 -9.10
CA GLU A 31 -5.83 -2.18 -9.02
C GLU A 31 -6.16 -2.88 -7.70
N GLY A 32 -5.15 -3.23 -6.90
CA GLY A 32 -5.33 -4.02 -5.70
C GLY A 32 -5.91 -3.25 -4.52
N GLU A 33 -6.80 -3.91 -3.78
CA GLU A 33 -7.50 -3.28 -2.66
C GLU A 33 -6.65 -3.34 -1.37
N LEU A 34 -6.69 -2.26 -0.58
CA LEU A 34 -6.38 -2.36 0.85
C LEU A 34 -7.58 -2.92 1.60
N LYS A 35 -7.33 -3.92 2.45
CA LYS A 35 -8.34 -4.66 3.21
C LYS A 35 -8.02 -4.59 4.69
N PHE A 36 -8.98 -4.13 5.48
CA PHE A 36 -8.88 -4.00 6.93
C PHE A 36 -9.83 -5.01 7.58
N TYR A 37 -9.24 -5.93 8.33
CA TYR A 37 -9.93 -6.94 9.10
C TYR A 37 -9.94 -6.44 10.54
N LEU A 38 -11.14 -6.19 11.06
CA LEU A 38 -11.34 -5.63 12.39
C LEU A 38 -11.99 -6.69 13.27
N ASP A 39 -11.61 -6.68 14.54
CA ASP A 39 -12.37 -7.29 15.63
C ASP A 39 -12.78 -8.76 15.41
N GLY A 40 -11.85 -9.58 14.95
CA GLY A 40 -12.04 -11.01 14.71
C GLY A 40 -12.42 -11.38 13.27
N ASP A 41 -12.46 -10.42 12.35
CA ASP A 41 -12.61 -10.69 10.91
C ASP A 41 -11.54 -11.67 10.39
N THR A 42 -11.99 -12.70 9.67
CA THR A 42 -11.12 -13.73 9.11
C THR A 42 -11.12 -13.70 7.59
N GLU A 43 -12.16 -14.26 6.98
CA GLU A 43 -12.29 -14.38 5.51
C GLU A 43 -12.62 -13.04 4.85
N PHE A 44 -13.56 -12.30 5.42
CA PHE A 44 -14.06 -11.05 4.85
C PHE A 44 -13.62 -9.85 5.69
N PRO A 45 -13.06 -8.79 5.08
CA PRO A 45 -12.71 -7.57 5.80
C PRO A 45 -13.94 -6.69 6.03
N THR A 46 -13.99 -6.01 7.18
CA THR A 46 -14.97 -4.95 7.45
C THR A 46 -14.80 -3.76 6.49
N ILE A 47 -13.57 -3.41 6.13
CA ILE A 47 -13.30 -2.33 5.16
C ILE A 47 -12.53 -2.89 3.96
N CYS A 48 -13.12 -2.73 2.78
CA CYS A 48 -12.50 -3.08 1.50
C CYS A 48 -12.40 -1.82 0.64
N GLY A 49 -11.19 -1.49 0.19
CA GLY A 49 -10.95 -0.43 -0.79
C GLY A 49 -11.36 -0.85 -2.20
N THR A 50 -11.11 0.02 -3.18
CA THR A 50 -11.42 -0.19 -4.61
C THR A 50 -10.18 -0.25 -5.50
N GLY A 51 -9.05 0.24 -4.98
CA GLY A 51 -7.77 0.31 -5.66
C GLY A 51 -6.71 0.84 -4.70
N THR A 52 -5.45 0.62 -5.01
CA THR A 52 -4.33 1.10 -4.21
C THR A 52 -4.22 2.61 -4.37
N GLU A 53 -4.36 3.12 -5.59
CA GLU A 53 -4.43 4.55 -5.86
C GLU A 53 -5.57 5.24 -5.16
N ASP A 54 -6.75 4.61 -5.18
CA ASP A 54 -7.95 5.16 -4.57
C ASP A 54 -7.77 5.32 -3.07
N TYR A 55 -7.14 4.33 -2.41
CA TYR A 55 -6.86 4.41 -0.98
C TYR A 55 -5.92 5.57 -0.67
N PHE A 56 -4.90 5.84 -1.48
CA PHE A 56 -3.98 6.97 -1.25
C PHE A 56 -4.52 8.31 -1.77
N GLY A 57 -5.75 8.37 -2.28
CA GLY A 57 -6.39 9.60 -2.77
C GLY A 57 -5.94 10.02 -4.16
N GLY A 58 -5.41 9.08 -4.94
CA GLY A 58 -5.25 9.19 -6.38
C GLY A 58 -6.49 8.76 -7.14
N ALA A 59 -6.38 8.75 -8.46
CA ALA A 59 -7.33 8.18 -9.40
C ALA A 59 -6.66 8.07 -10.77
N TYR A 60 -7.24 7.29 -11.69
CA TYR A 60 -6.82 7.19 -13.09
C TYR A 60 -5.31 6.94 -13.24
N ASP A 61 -4.81 5.91 -12.55
CA ASP A 61 -3.43 5.45 -12.63
C ASP A 61 -2.38 6.48 -12.20
N TYR A 62 -2.78 7.54 -11.48
CA TYR A 62 -1.95 8.73 -11.21
C TYR A 62 -1.41 9.44 -12.47
N VAL A 63 -2.04 9.22 -13.63
CA VAL A 63 -1.55 9.76 -14.90
C VAL A 63 -2.07 11.19 -15.10
N ASN A 64 -1.15 12.12 -15.31
CA ASN A 64 -1.50 13.43 -15.84
C ASN A 64 -1.93 13.29 -17.30
N GLN A 65 -3.17 13.67 -17.59
CA GLN A 65 -3.78 13.49 -18.91
C GLN A 65 -3.11 14.33 -20.01
N GLN A 66 -2.48 15.45 -19.67
CA GLN A 66 -1.81 16.33 -20.62
C GLN A 66 -0.41 15.83 -20.95
N THR A 67 0.38 15.50 -19.93
CA THR A 67 1.78 15.08 -20.12
C THR A 67 1.92 13.59 -20.39
N ARG A 68 0.87 12.80 -20.12
CA ARG A 68 0.85 11.33 -20.20
C ARG A 68 1.94 10.68 -19.34
N GLN A 69 2.20 11.28 -18.18
CA GLN A 69 3.17 10.79 -17.19
C GLN A 69 2.54 10.68 -15.81
N TYR A 70 3.08 9.79 -14.97
CA TYR A 70 2.76 9.78 -13.54
C TYR A 70 3.05 11.15 -12.91
N GLN A 71 2.12 11.62 -12.08
CA GLN A 71 2.14 12.94 -11.46
C GLN A 71 2.13 12.82 -9.94
N THR A 72 3.12 13.44 -9.30
CA THR A 72 3.14 13.55 -7.84
C THR A 72 2.08 14.54 -7.35
N TYR A 73 1.56 14.28 -6.16
CA TYR A 73 0.77 15.24 -5.38
C TYR A 73 1.08 15.07 -3.89
N SER A 74 0.80 16.11 -3.12
CA SER A 74 0.97 16.10 -1.68
C SER A 74 -0.09 16.98 -1.04
N THR A 75 -0.76 16.43 -0.04
CA THR A 75 -1.75 17.12 0.81
C THR A 75 -1.42 16.84 2.27
N PRO A 76 -2.07 17.50 3.25
CA PRO A 76 -1.84 17.22 4.66
C PRO A 76 -2.09 15.76 5.07
N TYR A 77 -3.01 15.06 4.39
CA TYR A 77 -3.45 13.71 4.81
C TYR A 77 -3.15 12.62 3.81
N SER A 78 -2.85 12.92 2.55
CA SER A 78 -2.44 11.90 1.59
C SER A 78 -1.55 12.44 0.48
N GLY A 79 -0.80 11.55 -0.18
CA GLY A 79 0.09 11.95 -1.26
C GLY A 79 0.77 10.80 -1.98
N LEU A 80 0.96 10.94 -3.29
CA LEU A 80 1.99 10.26 -4.07
C LEU A 80 3.19 11.22 -4.19
N HIS A 81 3.96 11.34 -3.11
CA HIS A 81 4.98 12.38 -3.01
C HIS A 81 6.28 12.04 -3.74
N GLN A 82 6.57 10.75 -3.96
CA GLN A 82 7.82 10.29 -4.53
C GLN A 82 7.59 9.38 -5.73
N ILE A 83 8.17 9.75 -6.87
CA ILE A 83 8.29 8.90 -8.06
C ILE A 83 9.77 8.84 -8.41
N VAL A 84 10.44 7.74 -8.09
CA VAL A 84 11.84 7.50 -8.45
C VAL A 84 11.86 6.87 -9.83
N ARG A 85 12.29 7.64 -10.83
CA ARG A 85 12.36 7.17 -12.21
C ARG A 85 13.66 6.39 -12.45
N PRO A 86 13.63 5.39 -13.36
CA PRO A 86 14.85 4.76 -13.81
C PRO A 86 15.83 5.76 -14.42
N ASP A 87 17.13 5.53 -14.25
CA ASP A 87 18.21 6.32 -14.87
C ASP A 87 18.68 5.74 -16.21
N GLY A 88 18.22 4.55 -16.56
CA GLY A 88 18.60 3.84 -17.78
C GLY A 88 19.97 3.13 -17.70
N LEU A 89 20.59 3.10 -16.52
CA LEU A 89 21.88 2.44 -16.27
C LEU A 89 21.76 1.46 -15.10
N TYR A 90 22.08 1.89 -13.88
CA TYR A 90 22.10 1.03 -12.69
C TYR A 90 20.82 1.13 -11.86
N ARG A 91 20.09 2.25 -11.95
CA ARG A 91 18.77 2.40 -11.31
C ARG A 91 17.72 2.07 -12.36
N SER A 92 17.49 0.79 -12.57
CA SER A 92 16.56 0.29 -13.59
C SER A 92 15.08 0.36 -13.17
N GLN A 93 14.80 0.45 -11.86
CA GLN A 93 13.44 0.28 -11.34
C GLN A 93 12.71 1.60 -11.10
N LEU A 94 11.46 1.66 -11.56
CA LEU A 94 10.49 2.70 -11.18
C LEU A 94 9.99 2.42 -9.77
N ARG A 95 9.92 3.43 -8.91
CA ARG A 95 9.41 3.29 -7.54
C ARG A 95 8.50 4.43 -7.15
N PHE A 96 7.52 4.09 -6.34
CA PHE A 96 6.50 5.01 -5.84
C PHE A 96 6.56 5.05 -4.32
N GLY A 97 6.44 6.25 -3.75
CA GLY A 97 6.26 6.46 -2.32
C GLY A 97 4.95 7.21 -2.08
N MET A 98 4.06 6.57 -1.32
CA MET A 98 2.72 7.07 -1.04
C MET A 98 2.38 7.02 0.44
N TYR A 99 1.57 7.96 0.91
CA TYR A 99 1.15 8.04 2.31
C TYR A 99 -0.33 8.39 2.45
N ARG A 100 -0.93 7.93 3.54
CA ARG A 100 -2.25 8.34 4.03
C ARG A 100 -2.28 8.40 5.55
N TRP A 101 -2.73 9.53 6.10
CA TRP A 101 -2.86 9.79 7.52
C TRP A 101 -4.34 9.84 7.91
N HIS A 102 -4.75 8.92 8.78
CA HIS A 102 -6.09 8.81 9.32
C HIS A 102 -6.27 9.67 10.57
N ILE A 103 -6.08 10.99 10.42
CA ILE A 103 -6.17 11.94 11.55
C ILE A 103 -7.63 12.29 11.83
N THR A 104 -8.36 12.73 10.80
CA THR A 104 -9.78 13.12 10.91
C THR A 104 -10.73 11.95 10.69
N ASP A 105 -10.24 10.86 10.08
CA ASP A 105 -10.96 9.63 9.72
C ASP A 105 -10.28 8.37 10.29
N PRO A 106 -10.10 8.27 11.62
CA PRO A 106 -9.40 7.14 12.25
C PRO A 106 -10.16 5.83 12.06
N ILE A 107 -9.42 4.77 11.71
CA ILE A 107 -9.92 3.39 11.70
C ILE A 107 -9.70 2.80 13.10
N ARG A 108 -10.79 2.52 13.82
CA ARG A 108 -10.77 2.02 15.20
C ARG A 108 -11.06 0.53 15.25
N PHE A 109 -10.48 -0.12 16.24
CA PHE A 109 -10.67 -1.55 16.53
C PHE A 109 -10.73 -1.76 18.05
N ASP A 110 -11.56 -2.67 18.49
CA ASP A 110 -11.79 -3.02 19.89
C ASP A 110 -10.98 -4.24 20.37
N SER A 111 -10.72 -5.22 19.50
CA SER A 111 -9.95 -6.44 19.85
C SER A 111 -8.72 -6.68 18.99
N ASP A 112 -8.79 -6.45 17.68
CA ASP A 112 -7.67 -6.68 16.77
C ASP A 112 -7.80 -5.97 15.43
N LEU A 113 -6.65 -5.74 14.79
CA LEU A 113 -6.54 -5.15 13.47
C LEU A 113 -5.51 -5.94 12.65
N ARG A 114 -5.89 -6.33 11.44
CA ARG A 114 -4.98 -6.84 10.41
C ARG A 114 -5.24 -6.09 9.11
N ILE A 115 -4.16 -5.74 8.41
CA ILE A 115 -4.24 -5.01 7.13
C ILE A 115 -3.46 -5.76 6.07
N THR A 116 -4.11 -5.99 4.94
CA THR A 116 -3.46 -6.56 3.76
C THR A 116 -3.70 -5.68 2.55
N CYS A 117 -2.80 -5.76 1.57
CA CYS A 117 -2.95 -5.14 0.27
C CYS A 117 -2.78 -6.20 -0.81
N GLN A 118 -3.61 -6.17 -1.84
CA GLN A 118 -3.41 -7.03 -3.00
C GLN A 118 -2.38 -6.39 -3.94
N ALA A 119 -1.34 -7.13 -4.30
CA ALA A 119 -0.54 -6.78 -5.46
C ALA A 119 -1.31 -7.24 -6.70
N LEU A 120 -2.23 -6.40 -7.20
CA LEU A 120 -3.10 -6.71 -8.33
C LEU A 120 -2.99 -5.59 -9.35
N GLY A 121 -2.83 -5.94 -10.62
CA GLY A 121 -2.78 -4.96 -11.70
C GLY A 121 -3.35 -5.49 -12.99
N TRP A 122 -3.27 -4.64 -14.00
CA TRP A 122 -3.75 -4.88 -15.34
C TRP A 122 -2.63 -5.38 -16.25
N GLN A 123 -2.84 -6.49 -16.95
CA GLN A 123 -1.91 -7.03 -17.93
C GLN A 123 -2.58 -7.27 -19.28
N GLY A 124 -1.85 -7.02 -20.36
CA GLY A 124 -2.30 -7.25 -21.73
C GLY A 124 -2.91 -6.00 -22.38
N LYS A 125 -3.42 -6.16 -23.60
CA LYS A 125 -4.08 -5.09 -24.38
C LYS A 125 -5.24 -5.68 -25.16
N GLY A 126 -6.26 -4.88 -25.45
CA GLY A 126 -7.41 -5.32 -26.25
C GLY A 126 -8.18 -6.46 -25.57
N GLU A 127 -8.49 -7.51 -26.32
CA GLU A 127 -9.27 -8.67 -25.85
C GLU A 127 -8.52 -9.55 -24.82
N ASP A 128 -7.19 -9.46 -24.76
CA ASP A 128 -6.37 -10.25 -23.81
C ASP A 128 -6.20 -9.57 -22.44
N ALA A 129 -6.76 -8.37 -22.29
CA ALA A 129 -6.56 -7.52 -21.14
C ALA A 129 -7.31 -8.06 -19.91
N ARG A 130 -6.57 -8.29 -18.81
CA ARG A 130 -7.12 -8.90 -17.60
C ARG A 130 -6.38 -8.50 -16.33
N TYR A 131 -7.07 -8.64 -15.20
CA TYR A 131 -6.46 -8.56 -13.88
C TYR A 131 -5.48 -9.72 -13.64
N ARG A 132 -4.36 -9.42 -12.99
CA ARG A 132 -3.38 -10.42 -12.58
C ARG A 132 -2.75 -10.08 -11.24
N LEU A 133 -2.54 -11.10 -10.42
CA LEU A 133 -1.72 -10.99 -9.22
C LEU A 133 -0.25 -10.75 -9.60
N LEU A 134 0.32 -9.70 -9.05
CA LEU A 134 1.67 -9.23 -9.33
C LEU A 134 2.66 -9.78 -8.30
N GLN A 135 3.95 -9.69 -8.65
CA GLN A 135 5.08 -10.09 -7.79
C GLN A 135 5.99 -8.88 -7.54
N ASP A 136 5.36 -7.73 -7.33
CA ASP A 136 6.02 -6.44 -7.13
C ASP A 136 6.76 -6.39 -5.78
N ASP A 137 7.78 -5.54 -5.67
CA ASP A 137 8.40 -5.27 -4.37
C ASP A 137 7.60 -4.19 -3.63
N ILE A 138 7.06 -4.58 -2.49
CA ILE A 138 6.22 -3.71 -1.66
C ILE A 138 6.82 -3.66 -0.27
N SER A 139 6.94 -2.45 0.28
CA SER A 139 7.25 -2.25 1.70
C SER A 139 6.33 -1.19 2.29
N SER A 140 6.06 -1.27 3.59
CA SER A 140 5.13 -0.36 4.24
C SER A 140 5.48 -0.14 5.71
N VAL A 141 4.97 0.96 6.25
CA VAL A 141 5.00 1.27 7.68
C VAL A 141 3.60 1.64 8.09
N ALA A 142 3.05 0.92 9.06
CA ALA A 142 1.79 1.23 9.70
C ALA A 142 2.02 1.99 11.02
N PHE A 143 1.27 3.07 11.22
CA PHE A 143 1.31 3.88 12.43
C PHE A 143 -0.02 3.72 13.15
N TRP A 144 -0.01 3.31 14.42
CA TRP A 144 -1.23 3.14 15.21
C TRP A 144 -0.99 3.41 16.69
N TYR A 145 -2.08 3.60 17.43
CA TYR A 145 -2.11 3.66 18.88
C TYR A 145 -2.96 2.51 19.41
N GLN A 146 -2.57 1.94 20.54
CA GLN A 146 -3.37 0.93 21.25
C GLN A 146 -3.16 0.98 22.76
N THR A 147 -4.10 0.40 23.50
CA THR A 147 -3.96 0.15 24.93
C THR A 147 -2.84 -0.84 25.23
N LEU A 148 -2.15 -0.65 26.35
CA LEU A 148 -1.13 -1.57 26.85
C LEU A 148 -1.76 -2.62 27.81
N PRO A 149 -1.14 -3.81 27.95
CA PRO A 149 0.07 -4.27 27.25
C PRO A 149 -0.20 -4.60 25.77
N SER A 150 0.78 -4.32 24.91
CA SER A 150 0.78 -4.78 23.52
C SER A 150 1.54 -6.10 23.39
N GLN A 151 1.28 -6.83 22.30
CA GLN A 151 2.15 -7.92 21.90
C GLN A 151 3.54 -7.35 21.52
N PRO A 152 4.63 -8.13 21.73
CA PRO A 152 5.93 -7.78 21.18
C PRO A 152 5.83 -7.64 19.66
N LEU A 153 6.55 -6.66 19.10
CA LEU A 153 6.68 -6.54 17.66
C LEU A 153 7.74 -7.52 17.14
N GLU A 154 7.54 -8.03 15.93
CA GLU A 154 8.55 -8.79 15.23
C GLU A 154 9.82 -7.95 15.03
N PRO A 155 11.01 -8.56 15.08
CA PRO A 155 12.26 -7.84 14.83
C PRO A 155 12.29 -7.34 13.39
N LEU A 156 12.95 -6.19 13.18
CA LEU A 156 13.22 -5.72 11.83
C LEU A 156 14.14 -6.70 11.09
N PRO A 157 14.01 -6.81 9.76
CA PRO A 157 14.96 -7.56 8.94
C PRO A 157 16.39 -7.06 9.14
N SER A 158 17.36 -7.96 8.95
CA SER A 158 18.77 -7.61 8.97
C SER A 158 19.14 -6.70 7.80
N LEU A 159 20.28 -6.00 7.92
CA LEU A 159 20.74 -5.08 6.89
C LEU A 159 21.03 -5.78 5.55
N ASP A 160 21.35 -7.08 5.58
CA ASP A 160 21.61 -7.91 4.40
C ASP A 160 20.32 -8.36 3.68
N GLU A 161 19.17 -8.26 4.34
CA GLU A 161 17.84 -8.55 3.77
C GLU A 161 17.16 -7.30 3.19
N LEU A 162 17.67 -6.12 3.51
CA LEU A 162 17.18 -4.82 3.04
C LEU A 162 17.76 -4.30 1.70
N PRO A 163 18.82 -4.87 1.07
CA PRO A 163 19.27 -4.38 -0.23
C PRO A 163 18.19 -4.53 -1.29
N ILE A 164 18.08 -3.50 -2.14
CA ILE A 164 17.23 -3.56 -3.33
C ILE A 164 18.00 -4.33 -4.40
N ILE A 165 17.44 -5.46 -4.83
CA ILE A 165 18.02 -6.36 -5.85
C ILE A 165 17.46 -6.02 -7.23
#